data_AF-A0A971X304-F1
#
_entry.id   AF-A0A971X304-F1
#
_cell.length_a   1.000
_cell.length_b   1.000
_cell.length_c   1.000
_cell.angle_alpha   90.00
_cell.angle_beta   90.00
_cell.angle_gamma   90.00
#
_symmetry.space_group_name_H-M   'P 1'
#
loop_
_entity.id
_entity.type
_entity.pdbx_description
1 polymer ?
#
loop_
_entity_poly.entity_id
_entity_poly.type
_entity_poly.pdbx_seq_one_letter_code
_entity_poly.pdbx_strand_id
1 'polypeptide(L)'
;MIKVAVILAAGFGSRLKDKTKTMPKGFLPIEGISLIERSVNNLLKAGIEKIFIGTGYLAEHYQTFAQKFPEIICINNSDFSNTGSMETLFVMRKYLNEDFLLLESDLLYESDAIKHLIHSSDTILASGTTHSNDEVYIQAAGDNTLQKMSKEAKQLTHISAELVGITSISQASYHAMCEVYAAQDNKKIDYEYILVAVNNAHHPAPFKIKKIDSLAWCEIDDAQHLARALKLVLPKIKAANIQIKRNILLNPGPATTTDSVKLAQVVPDICPREQEFGELMEFVSVELTSIVANPETYTSVLFGGSGTAAVESVLTSVVPHDKAVLIINNGAYGQRMCEIASRYKMNFVEFNSSPVEPVDLARLEEIIQQNTQFSHLALIHNETTTGLLNDIEGIGKLAAKYQLDVILDAMSSYAALPIDMQEQNITYLVASSNKNIQGMAGICFIVASKIKFDSLKDIEPRTFYLSLHEQYSSFIKTRQMRFTPPVQTLYALKQAVIEAKKEGIAQRYQRYSESWELLTSELKQMGLTYLVDDAHHSKIITSINLPEELDFNKMHDHFYSLGYTIYPGKVEEFNTFRIANIGQVDKNDIQHFVCLLREYIEKALRGDNDKV
;
A
#
# COMPACT_ATOMS: atom_id res chain seq x y z
N MET A 1 -21.03 17.45 11.50
CA MET A 1 -21.22 16.59 10.32
C MET A 1 -22.16 17.34 9.40
N ILE A 2 -21.74 17.58 8.16
CA ILE A 2 -22.54 18.32 7.17
C ILE A 2 -23.76 17.50 6.76
N LYS A 3 -24.92 18.14 6.65
CA LYS A 3 -26.21 17.49 6.30
C LYS A 3 -26.82 17.97 5.00
N VAL A 4 -26.28 19.03 4.42
CA VAL A 4 -26.77 19.66 3.20
C VAL A 4 -25.74 19.53 2.09
N ALA A 5 -26.19 19.30 0.86
CA ALA A 5 -25.36 19.36 -0.33
C ALA A 5 -25.99 20.27 -1.39
N VAL A 6 -25.14 20.84 -2.25
CA VAL A 6 -25.48 21.67 -3.40
C VAL A 6 -24.78 21.09 -4.62
N ILE A 7 -25.54 20.82 -5.68
CA ILE A 7 -24.98 20.38 -6.97
C ILE A 7 -25.24 21.46 -8.02
N LEU A 8 -24.17 22.00 -8.61
CA LEU A 8 -24.25 22.97 -9.70
C LEU A 8 -24.46 22.25 -11.03
N ALA A 9 -25.62 22.50 -11.65
CA ALA A 9 -26.12 21.69 -12.76
C ALA A 9 -26.78 22.51 -13.88
N ALA A 10 -26.46 23.81 -13.96
CA ALA A 10 -27.15 24.75 -14.85
C ALA A 10 -26.53 24.88 -16.25
N GLY A 11 -25.28 24.43 -16.44
CA GLY A 11 -24.51 24.65 -17.66
C GLY A 11 -24.96 23.82 -18.88
N PHE A 12 -24.66 24.34 -20.08
CA PHE A 12 -25.02 23.71 -21.37
C PHE A 12 -24.30 22.39 -21.67
N GLY A 13 -23.02 22.29 -21.31
CA GLY A 13 -22.17 21.16 -21.71
C GLY A 13 -21.94 21.00 -23.20
N SER A 14 -21.71 22.12 -23.90
CA SER A 14 -21.58 22.18 -25.35
C SER A 14 -20.45 21.30 -25.95
N ARG A 15 -19.44 20.96 -25.15
CA ARG A 15 -18.28 20.15 -25.56
C ARG A 15 -18.61 18.67 -25.84
N LEU A 16 -19.74 18.14 -25.32
CA LEU A 16 -20.25 16.79 -25.60
C LEU A 16 -21.11 16.68 -26.88
N LYS A 17 -21.26 17.78 -27.63
CA LYS A 17 -21.97 17.86 -28.92
C LYS A 17 -23.38 17.24 -28.86
N ASP A 18 -23.64 16.20 -29.65
CA ASP A 18 -24.97 15.61 -29.81
C ASP A 18 -25.50 14.97 -28.53
N LYS A 19 -24.63 14.54 -27.61
CA LYS A 19 -25.03 13.89 -26.36
C LYS A 19 -25.72 14.83 -25.37
N THR A 20 -25.44 16.14 -25.44
CA THR A 20 -26.01 17.14 -24.52
C THR A 20 -27.12 17.98 -25.14
N LYS A 21 -27.45 17.79 -26.43
CA LYS A 21 -28.54 18.54 -27.10
C LYS A 21 -29.93 18.29 -26.51
N THR A 22 -30.15 17.09 -25.98
CA THR A 22 -31.46 16.65 -25.46
C THR A 22 -31.39 16.24 -23.99
N MET A 23 -30.28 16.56 -23.30
CA MET A 23 -30.02 16.08 -21.95
C MET A 23 -28.91 16.89 -21.27
N PRO A 24 -29.06 17.30 -20.00
CA PRO A 24 -27.96 17.91 -19.25
C PRO A 24 -26.77 16.94 -19.04
N LYS A 25 -25.55 17.46 -18.90
CA LYS A 25 -24.32 16.66 -18.69
C LYS A 25 -24.44 15.68 -17.53
N GLY A 26 -25.01 16.11 -16.40
CA GLY A 26 -25.18 15.25 -15.23
C GLY A 26 -26.02 13.99 -15.51
N PHE A 27 -26.85 13.99 -16.55
CA PHE A 27 -27.62 12.82 -16.94
C PHE A 27 -26.87 11.84 -17.86
N LEU A 28 -25.60 12.12 -18.22
CA LEU A 28 -24.78 11.22 -19.03
C LEU A 28 -24.68 9.83 -18.36
N PRO A 29 -25.16 8.76 -19.02
CA PRO A 29 -25.15 7.43 -18.43
C PRO A 29 -23.77 6.79 -18.51
N ILE A 30 -23.29 6.27 -17.39
CA ILE A 30 -22.13 5.40 -17.29
C ILE A 30 -22.63 4.04 -16.79
N GLU A 31 -22.54 3.02 -17.64
CA GLU A 31 -23.10 1.68 -17.37
C GLU A 31 -24.57 1.70 -16.90
N GLY A 32 -25.39 2.53 -17.56
CA GLY A 32 -26.83 2.61 -17.31
C GLY A 32 -27.26 3.48 -16.12
N ILE A 33 -26.32 4.06 -15.35
CA ILE A 33 -26.62 5.00 -14.25
C ILE A 33 -26.03 6.36 -14.59
N SER A 34 -26.83 7.43 -14.44
CA SER A 34 -26.36 8.79 -14.72
C SER A 34 -25.36 9.31 -13.68
N LEU A 35 -24.53 10.29 -14.06
CA LEU A 35 -23.56 10.92 -13.14
C LEU A 35 -24.26 11.55 -11.94
N ILE A 36 -25.35 12.28 -12.17
CA ILE A 36 -26.13 12.92 -11.11
C ILE A 36 -26.73 11.89 -10.16
N GLU A 37 -27.22 10.76 -10.67
CA GLU A 37 -27.76 9.68 -9.84
C GLU A 37 -26.67 9.00 -9.00
N ARG A 38 -25.47 8.82 -9.55
CA ARG A 38 -24.31 8.33 -8.79
C ARG A 38 -23.92 9.31 -7.68
N SER A 39 -23.87 10.60 -7.99
CA SER A 39 -23.53 11.65 -7.03
C SER A 39 -24.55 11.71 -5.88
N VAL A 40 -25.85 11.74 -6.20
CA VAL A 40 -26.92 11.71 -5.19
C VAL A 40 -26.84 10.46 -4.32
N ASN A 41 -26.68 9.28 -4.90
CA ASN A 41 -26.55 8.04 -4.12
C ASN A 41 -25.32 8.07 -3.18
N ASN A 42 -24.18 8.61 -3.64
CA ASN A 42 -22.99 8.77 -2.81
C ASN A 42 -23.23 9.75 -1.64
N LEU A 43 -23.92 10.86 -1.89
CA LEU A 43 -24.26 11.85 -0.86
C LEU A 43 -25.21 11.25 0.20
N LEU A 44 -26.28 10.57 -0.23
CA LEU A 44 -27.22 9.92 0.68
C LEU A 44 -26.54 8.83 1.52
N LYS A 45 -25.67 8.01 0.90
CA LYS A 45 -24.87 6.99 1.60
C LYS A 45 -23.93 7.61 2.65
N ALA A 46 -23.46 8.83 2.43
CA ALA A 46 -22.63 9.58 3.37
C ALA A 46 -23.43 10.30 4.48
N GLY A 47 -24.76 10.20 4.47
CA GLY A 47 -25.62 10.78 5.50
C GLY A 47 -26.05 12.22 5.25
N ILE A 48 -26.00 12.68 3.99
CA ILE A 48 -26.64 13.94 3.55
C ILE A 48 -28.16 13.74 3.56
N GLU A 49 -28.87 14.73 4.10
CA GLU A 49 -30.32 14.69 4.32
C GLU A 49 -31.09 15.60 3.37
N LYS A 50 -30.39 16.58 2.75
CA LYS A 50 -30.99 17.54 1.82
C LYS A 50 -30.02 17.91 0.71
N ILE A 51 -30.49 17.86 -0.54
CA ILE A 51 -29.68 18.13 -1.73
C ILE A 51 -30.36 19.23 -2.56
N PHE A 52 -29.74 20.39 -2.66
CA PHE A 52 -30.16 21.44 -3.57
C PHE A 52 -29.48 21.25 -4.94
N ILE A 53 -30.25 21.25 -6.02
CA ILE A 53 -29.70 21.19 -7.38
C ILE A 53 -29.97 22.51 -8.09
N GLY A 54 -28.89 23.16 -8.52
CA GLY A 54 -28.94 24.42 -9.28
C GLY A 54 -29.14 24.16 -10.74
N THR A 55 -30.37 24.33 -11.21
CA THR A 55 -30.76 23.99 -12.58
C THR A 55 -30.71 25.22 -13.49
N GLY A 56 -30.66 24.99 -14.80
CA GLY A 56 -30.69 26.02 -15.83
C GLY A 56 -31.06 25.39 -17.16
N TYR A 57 -30.05 24.99 -17.94
CA TYR A 57 -30.26 24.25 -19.17
C TYR A 57 -31.05 22.95 -18.94
N LEU A 58 -32.18 22.80 -19.66
CA LEU A 58 -33.09 21.63 -19.58
C LEU A 58 -33.48 21.24 -18.14
N ALA A 59 -33.84 22.25 -17.33
CA ALA A 59 -34.17 22.10 -15.90
C ALA A 59 -35.26 21.05 -15.61
N GLU A 60 -36.17 20.80 -16.56
CA GLU A 60 -37.25 19.80 -16.47
C GLU A 60 -36.73 18.37 -16.24
N HIS A 61 -35.52 18.05 -16.71
CA HIS A 61 -34.88 16.76 -16.44
C HIS A 61 -34.59 16.58 -14.95
N TYR A 62 -34.05 17.61 -14.30
CA TYR A 62 -33.78 17.59 -12.86
C TYR A 62 -35.07 17.62 -12.03
N GLN A 63 -36.10 18.34 -12.47
CA GLN A 63 -37.41 18.32 -11.81
C GLN A 63 -38.05 16.93 -11.85
N THR A 64 -37.97 16.25 -13.00
CA THR A 64 -38.45 14.87 -13.14
C THR A 64 -37.62 13.91 -12.28
N PHE A 65 -36.30 14.10 -12.26
CA PHE A 65 -35.39 13.30 -11.44
C PHE A 65 -35.63 13.47 -9.93
N ALA A 66 -35.92 14.69 -9.46
CA ALA A 66 -36.25 14.98 -8.07
C ALA A 66 -37.49 14.23 -7.58
N GLN A 67 -38.40 13.81 -8.47
CA GLN A 67 -39.55 12.96 -8.08
C GLN A 67 -39.11 11.58 -7.56
N LYS A 68 -37.90 11.11 -7.91
CA LYS A 68 -37.34 9.84 -7.43
C LYS A 68 -36.68 9.95 -6.05
N PHE A 69 -36.29 11.16 -5.62
CA PHE A 69 -35.51 11.41 -4.42
C PHE A 69 -36.12 12.58 -3.63
N PRO A 70 -36.86 12.30 -2.55
CA PRO A 70 -37.54 13.35 -1.77
C PRO A 70 -36.59 14.36 -1.13
N GLU A 71 -35.30 14.02 -0.99
CA GLU A 71 -34.25 14.89 -0.47
C GLU A 71 -33.84 16.01 -1.44
N ILE A 72 -34.23 15.91 -2.72
CA ILE A 72 -33.83 16.84 -3.78
C ILE A 72 -34.76 18.04 -3.88
N ILE A 73 -34.16 19.24 -3.91
CA ILE A 73 -34.85 20.51 -4.19
C ILE A 73 -34.16 21.20 -5.37
N CYS A 74 -34.87 21.34 -6.49
CA CYS A 74 -34.35 22.04 -7.67
C CYS A 74 -34.59 23.56 -7.57
N ILE A 75 -33.53 24.35 -7.70
CA ILE A 75 -33.58 25.81 -7.74
C ILE A 75 -33.08 26.28 -9.10
N ASN A 76 -33.95 26.97 -9.85
CA ASN A 76 -33.64 27.37 -11.22
C ASN A 76 -32.91 28.73 -11.30
N ASN A 77 -31.77 28.75 -11.98
CA ASN A 77 -31.16 29.97 -12.49
C ASN A 77 -31.71 30.26 -13.89
N SER A 78 -32.64 31.22 -13.99
CA SER A 78 -33.25 31.59 -15.28
C SER A 78 -32.29 32.31 -16.24
N ASP A 79 -31.18 32.87 -15.75
CA ASP A 79 -30.19 33.60 -16.56
C ASP A 79 -28.90 32.78 -16.80
N PHE A 80 -28.97 31.45 -16.64
CA PHE A 80 -27.82 30.55 -16.73
C PHE A 80 -26.99 30.70 -18.01
N SER A 81 -27.58 31.18 -19.12
CA SER A 81 -26.88 31.39 -20.39
C SER A 81 -25.93 32.59 -20.39
N ASN A 82 -26.17 33.56 -19.51
CA ASN A 82 -25.39 34.79 -19.43
C ASN A 82 -24.50 34.86 -18.18
N THR A 83 -24.56 33.84 -17.32
CA THR A 83 -23.86 33.83 -16.02
C THR A 83 -22.97 32.60 -15.85
N GLY A 84 -22.03 32.67 -14.92
CA GLY A 84 -21.14 31.56 -14.56
C GLY A 84 -21.74 30.64 -13.50
N SER A 85 -20.95 29.67 -13.04
CA SER A 85 -21.38 28.72 -12.00
C SER A 85 -21.69 29.40 -10.67
N MET A 86 -21.04 30.53 -10.36
CA MET A 86 -21.29 31.28 -9.12
C MET A 86 -22.69 31.90 -9.06
N GLU A 87 -23.28 32.40 -10.16
CA GLU A 87 -24.65 32.95 -10.13
C GLU A 87 -25.64 31.85 -9.72
N THR A 88 -25.48 30.65 -10.26
CA THR A 88 -26.33 29.51 -9.93
C THR A 88 -26.30 29.21 -8.43
N LEU A 89 -25.12 29.28 -7.83
CA LEU A 89 -24.96 29.17 -6.38
C LEU A 89 -25.54 30.39 -5.63
N PHE A 90 -25.37 31.61 -6.15
CA PHE A 90 -25.86 32.85 -5.55
C PHE A 90 -27.39 32.94 -5.49
N VAL A 91 -28.10 32.44 -6.50
CA VAL A 91 -29.58 32.37 -6.52
C VAL A 91 -30.12 31.51 -5.36
N MET A 92 -29.32 30.57 -4.84
CA MET A 92 -29.68 29.70 -3.72
C MET A 92 -29.53 30.34 -2.34
N ARG A 93 -28.95 31.54 -2.23
CA ARG A 93 -28.64 32.18 -0.93
C ARG A 93 -29.82 32.33 0.03
N LYS A 94 -31.04 32.35 -0.50
CA LYS A 94 -32.30 32.41 0.26
C LYS A 94 -32.76 31.05 0.82
N TYR A 95 -32.14 29.95 0.41
CA TYR A 95 -32.50 28.58 0.80
C TYR A 95 -31.40 27.88 1.60
N LEU A 96 -30.15 28.30 1.48
CA LEU A 96 -29.00 27.72 2.16
C LEU A 96 -28.71 28.47 3.46
N ASN A 97 -28.94 27.81 4.60
CA ASN A 97 -28.81 28.38 5.94
C ASN A 97 -27.91 27.55 6.88
N GLU A 98 -27.23 26.54 6.36
CA GLU A 98 -26.36 25.61 7.08
C GLU A 98 -25.10 25.35 6.24
N ASP A 99 -24.06 24.79 6.86
CA ASP A 99 -22.86 24.33 6.16
C ASP A 99 -23.24 23.24 5.15
N PHE A 100 -22.58 23.24 3.98
CA PHE A 100 -22.93 22.33 2.89
C PHE A 100 -21.71 21.82 2.12
N LEU A 101 -21.92 20.70 1.43
CA LEU A 101 -21.01 20.24 0.39
C LEU A 101 -21.42 20.83 -0.96
N LEU A 102 -20.51 21.50 -1.66
CA LEU A 102 -20.66 21.97 -3.03
C LEU A 102 -20.07 20.93 -3.99
N LEU A 103 -20.82 20.57 -5.02
CA LEU A 103 -20.43 19.61 -6.06
C LEU A 103 -20.77 20.12 -7.46
N GLU A 104 -20.01 19.66 -8.45
CA GLU A 104 -20.34 19.77 -9.87
C GLU A 104 -21.16 18.56 -10.36
N SER A 105 -22.03 18.77 -11.35
CA SER A 105 -22.97 17.74 -11.82
C SER A 105 -22.37 16.65 -12.71
N ASP A 106 -21.19 16.89 -13.28
CA ASP A 106 -20.51 16.08 -14.28
C ASP A 106 -19.31 15.28 -13.73
N LEU A 107 -19.29 15.09 -12.42
CA LEU A 107 -18.28 14.31 -11.74
C LEU A 107 -18.63 12.81 -11.73
N LEU A 108 -17.62 11.99 -12.04
CA LEU A 108 -17.57 10.57 -11.72
C LEU A 108 -16.49 10.35 -10.66
N TYR A 109 -16.86 9.90 -9.46
CA TYR A 109 -15.93 9.79 -8.33
C TYR A 109 -16.26 8.60 -7.42
N GLU A 110 -15.25 8.12 -6.67
CA GLU A 110 -15.41 7.05 -5.68
C GLU A 110 -16.22 7.48 -4.45
N SER A 111 -16.99 6.56 -3.86
CA SER A 111 -17.94 6.94 -2.80
C SER A 111 -17.28 7.53 -1.55
N ASP A 112 -16.02 7.19 -1.30
CA ASP A 112 -15.24 7.66 -0.15
C ASP A 112 -14.76 9.11 -0.27
N ALA A 113 -14.82 9.70 -1.47
CA ALA A 113 -14.50 11.12 -1.68
C ALA A 113 -15.28 12.04 -0.72
N ILE A 114 -16.55 11.73 -0.47
CA ILE A 114 -17.42 12.52 0.42
C ILE A 114 -17.02 12.38 1.89
N LYS A 115 -16.54 11.20 2.31
CA LYS A 115 -16.16 10.94 3.71
C LYS A 115 -15.01 11.83 4.16
N HIS A 116 -14.13 12.23 3.24
CA HIS A 116 -13.03 13.14 3.53
C HIS A 116 -13.48 14.55 3.90
N LEU A 117 -14.72 14.94 3.55
CA LEU A 117 -15.24 16.29 3.74
C LEU A 117 -16.43 16.39 4.69
N ILE A 118 -17.14 15.29 4.96
CA ILE A 118 -18.41 15.32 5.73
C ILE A 118 -18.26 15.84 7.17
N HIS A 119 -17.05 15.82 7.71
CA HIS A 119 -16.70 16.34 9.04
C HIS A 119 -15.79 17.57 9.01
N SER A 120 -15.45 18.09 7.83
CA SER A 120 -14.62 19.29 7.69
C SER A 120 -15.47 20.55 7.55
N SER A 121 -14.82 21.70 7.69
CA SER A 121 -15.34 23.02 7.33
C SER A 121 -14.35 23.66 6.36
N ASP A 122 -14.85 24.40 5.38
CA ASP A 122 -14.04 25.21 4.46
C ASP A 122 -12.85 24.43 3.88
N THR A 123 -13.12 23.24 3.37
CA THR A 123 -12.09 22.32 2.86
C THR A 123 -12.41 21.90 1.44
N ILE A 124 -11.43 22.07 0.56
CA ILE A 124 -11.48 21.73 -0.87
C ILE A 124 -10.84 20.35 -1.04
N LEU A 125 -11.58 19.41 -1.63
CA LEU A 125 -11.03 18.12 -2.02
C LEU A 125 -10.18 18.30 -3.28
N ALA A 126 -8.97 17.77 -3.23
CA ALA A 126 -8.02 17.83 -4.33
C ALA A 126 -7.36 16.48 -4.57
N SER A 127 -6.86 16.24 -5.78
CA SER A 127 -6.15 15.01 -6.13
C SER A 127 -4.70 15.24 -6.51
N GLY A 128 -3.97 14.14 -6.69
CA GLY A 128 -2.75 14.13 -7.49
C GLY A 128 -3.04 14.36 -8.97
N THR A 129 -2.01 14.24 -9.81
CA THR A 129 -2.10 14.54 -11.24
C THR A 129 -3.03 13.58 -11.99
N THR A 130 -3.99 14.12 -12.74
CA THR A 130 -4.97 13.30 -13.48
C THR A 130 -4.66 13.13 -14.96
N HIS A 131 -3.86 14.03 -15.54
CA HIS A 131 -3.56 14.11 -16.98
C HIS A 131 -4.85 14.13 -17.83
N SER A 132 -5.84 14.91 -17.40
CA SER A 132 -7.14 15.05 -18.05
C SER A 132 -7.12 16.07 -19.18
N ASN A 133 -6.19 17.03 -19.18
CA ASN A 133 -6.12 18.20 -20.08
C ASN A 133 -7.26 19.23 -19.90
N ASP A 134 -7.95 19.24 -18.76
CA ASP A 134 -8.85 20.33 -18.33
C ASP A 134 -8.69 20.62 -16.83
N GLU A 135 -7.47 20.43 -16.31
CA GLU A 135 -7.21 20.54 -14.88
C GLU A 135 -7.38 21.99 -14.39
N VAL A 136 -8.06 22.16 -13.26
CA VAL A 136 -7.93 23.38 -12.44
C VAL A 136 -6.83 23.12 -11.41
N TYR A 137 -5.66 23.70 -11.65
CA TYR A 137 -4.51 23.55 -10.77
C TYR A 137 -4.66 24.43 -9.53
N ILE A 138 -4.29 23.88 -8.37
CA ILE A 138 -4.32 24.55 -7.07
C ILE A 138 -2.90 24.86 -6.61
N GLN A 139 -2.67 26.11 -6.20
CA GLN A 139 -1.50 26.53 -5.43
C GLN A 139 -1.92 26.69 -3.97
N ALA A 140 -1.24 25.98 -3.07
CA ALA A 140 -1.46 26.03 -1.64
C ALA A 140 -0.21 26.49 -0.87
N ALA A 141 -0.40 27.12 0.28
CA ALA A 141 0.67 27.41 1.23
C ALA A 141 1.17 26.13 1.92
N GLY A 142 2.31 26.20 2.62
CA GLY A 142 2.89 25.06 3.33
C GLY A 142 1.99 24.45 4.43
N ASP A 143 0.99 25.19 4.91
CA ASP A 143 -0.02 24.74 5.86
C ASP A 143 -1.33 24.27 5.18
N ASN A 144 -1.25 23.97 3.87
CA ASN A 144 -2.35 23.58 2.99
C ASN A 144 -3.45 24.63 2.79
N THR A 145 -3.19 25.90 3.09
CA THR A 145 -4.16 26.98 2.79
C THR A 145 -4.22 27.27 1.30
N LEU A 146 -5.42 27.42 0.73
CA LEU A 146 -5.62 27.88 -0.65
C LEU A 146 -4.91 29.23 -0.87
N GLN A 147 -4.22 29.41 -2.00
CA GLN A 147 -3.68 30.71 -2.40
C GLN A 147 -4.21 31.15 -3.77
N LYS A 148 -4.24 30.21 -4.72
CA LYS A 148 -4.65 30.50 -6.09
C LYS A 148 -5.14 29.23 -6.80
N MET A 149 -6.03 29.43 -7.76
CA MET A 149 -6.44 28.40 -8.72
C MET A 149 -6.27 28.93 -10.15
N SER A 150 -5.93 28.05 -11.09
CA SER A 150 -5.80 28.40 -12.50
C SER A 150 -5.90 27.17 -13.39
N LYS A 151 -6.55 27.30 -14.56
CA LYS A 151 -6.46 26.30 -15.64
C LYS A 151 -5.12 26.34 -16.37
N GLU A 152 -4.37 27.43 -16.23
CA GLU A 152 -3.05 27.59 -16.82
C GLU A 152 -1.96 27.44 -15.74
N ALA A 153 -1.26 26.31 -15.76
CA ALA A 153 -0.16 25.99 -14.83
C ALA A 153 0.88 27.11 -14.70
N LYS A 154 1.23 27.78 -15.82
CA LYS A 154 2.20 28.89 -15.86
C LYS A 154 1.80 30.13 -15.04
N GLN A 155 0.53 30.23 -14.64
CA GLN A 155 0.05 31.33 -13.80
C GLN A 155 0.25 31.06 -12.30
N LEU A 156 0.73 29.88 -11.93
CA LEU A 156 1.03 29.46 -10.56
C LEU A 156 2.55 29.39 -10.37
N THR A 157 3.03 29.68 -9.17
CA THR A 157 4.47 29.54 -8.85
C THR A 157 4.87 28.08 -8.68
N HIS A 158 3.92 27.25 -8.24
CA HIS A 158 4.02 25.80 -8.15
C HIS A 158 2.61 25.20 -8.13
N ILE A 159 2.51 23.90 -8.40
CA ILE A 159 1.25 23.16 -8.39
C ILE A 159 1.26 22.22 -7.19
N SER A 160 0.31 22.39 -6.28
CA SER A 160 0.17 21.55 -5.09
C SER A 160 -0.76 20.35 -5.36
N ALA A 161 -1.84 20.57 -6.09
CA ALA A 161 -2.88 19.57 -6.38
C ALA A 161 -3.79 19.99 -7.55
N GLU A 162 -4.70 19.12 -7.95
CA GLU A 162 -5.79 19.40 -8.90
C GLU A 162 -7.14 19.44 -8.19
N LEU A 163 -8.00 20.41 -8.54
CA LEU A 163 -9.35 20.53 -7.98
C LEU A 163 -10.24 19.37 -8.43
N VAL A 164 -10.95 18.76 -7.48
CA VAL A 164 -11.88 17.64 -7.75
C VAL A 164 -13.30 18.10 -8.07
N GLY A 165 -13.66 19.34 -7.71
CA GLY A 165 -15.02 19.87 -7.84
C GLY A 165 -15.94 19.50 -6.68
N ILE A 166 -15.38 19.10 -5.53
CA ILE A 166 -16.11 18.83 -4.28
C ILE A 166 -15.50 19.64 -3.13
N THR A 167 -16.30 20.49 -2.49
CA THR A 167 -15.83 21.41 -1.43
C THR A 167 -16.81 21.46 -0.27
N SER A 168 -16.32 21.39 0.97
CA SER A 168 -17.12 21.75 2.16
C SER A 168 -17.04 23.25 2.38
N ILE A 169 -18.20 23.91 2.54
CA ILE A 169 -18.31 25.36 2.67
C ILE A 169 -19.14 25.66 3.92
N SER A 170 -18.59 26.47 4.83
CA SER A 170 -19.34 26.95 5.98
C SER A 170 -20.32 28.06 5.59
N GLN A 171 -21.36 28.25 6.39
CA GLN A 171 -22.31 29.35 6.20
C GLN A 171 -21.60 30.72 6.16
N ALA A 172 -20.58 30.91 7.01
CA ALA A 172 -19.81 32.15 7.05
C ALA A 172 -19.07 32.41 5.73
N SER A 173 -18.34 31.40 5.23
CA SER A 173 -17.64 31.51 3.95
C SER A 173 -18.61 31.70 2.79
N TYR A 174 -19.76 31.02 2.81
CA TYR A 174 -20.77 31.18 1.76
C TYR A 174 -21.36 32.60 1.72
N HIS A 175 -21.62 33.22 2.87
CA HIS A 175 -22.03 34.63 2.93
C HIS A 175 -20.95 35.54 2.35
N ALA A 176 -19.68 35.34 2.72
CA ALA A 176 -18.58 36.11 2.16
C ALA A 176 -18.46 35.93 0.63
N MET A 177 -18.65 34.70 0.12
CA MET A 177 -18.70 34.45 -1.33
C MET A 177 -19.83 35.23 -2.00
N CYS A 178 -21.02 35.28 -1.38
CA CYS A 178 -22.15 36.05 -1.88
C CYS A 178 -21.88 37.56 -1.91
N GLU A 179 -21.23 38.10 -0.86
CA GLU A 179 -20.86 39.52 -0.79
C GLU A 179 -19.82 39.89 -1.85
N VAL A 180 -18.75 39.11 -1.97
CA VAL A 180 -17.70 39.31 -2.97
C VAL A 180 -18.29 39.22 -4.38
N TYR A 181 -19.20 38.27 -4.62
CA TYR A 181 -19.86 38.11 -5.91
C TYR A 181 -20.85 39.24 -6.24
N ALA A 182 -21.60 39.73 -5.24
CA ALA A 182 -22.53 40.85 -5.41
C ALA A 182 -21.80 42.12 -5.89
N ALA A 183 -20.55 42.31 -5.47
CA ALA A 183 -19.69 43.41 -5.88
C ALA A 183 -19.02 43.22 -7.28
N GLN A 184 -19.16 42.06 -7.93
CA GLN A 184 -18.59 41.84 -9.27
C GLN A 184 -19.48 42.41 -10.38
N ASP A 185 -18.86 43.12 -11.32
CA ASP A 185 -19.50 43.56 -12.56
C ASP A 185 -19.69 42.41 -13.56
N ASN A 186 -18.71 41.49 -13.64
CA ASN A 186 -18.79 40.33 -14.52
C ASN A 186 -19.58 39.19 -13.87
N LYS A 187 -20.77 38.90 -14.40
CA LYS A 187 -21.61 37.79 -13.93
C LYS A 187 -21.23 36.42 -14.52
N LYS A 188 -20.35 36.36 -15.52
CA LYS A 188 -19.72 35.13 -16.06
C LYS A 188 -18.45 34.75 -15.31
N ILE A 189 -18.58 34.56 -13.99
CA ILE A 189 -17.48 34.10 -13.14
C ILE A 189 -17.89 32.80 -12.45
N ASP A 190 -16.93 31.88 -12.39
CA ASP A 190 -17.13 30.57 -11.77
C ASP A 190 -16.78 30.62 -10.28
N TYR A 191 -17.38 29.71 -9.50
CA TYR A 191 -17.33 29.73 -8.03
C TYR A 191 -15.90 29.62 -7.48
N GLU A 192 -15.00 28.93 -8.19
CA GLU A 192 -13.60 28.68 -7.86
C GLU A 192 -12.82 29.99 -7.72
N TYR A 193 -13.09 30.96 -8.61
CA TYR A 193 -12.44 32.26 -8.55
C TYR A 193 -12.93 33.09 -7.37
N ILE A 194 -14.19 32.92 -6.97
CA ILE A 194 -14.75 33.56 -5.77
C ILE A 194 -14.20 32.92 -4.50
N LEU A 195 -13.99 31.60 -4.47
CA LEU A 195 -13.31 30.93 -3.35
C LEU A 195 -11.91 31.53 -3.12
N VAL A 196 -11.14 31.72 -4.19
CA VAL A 196 -9.81 32.37 -4.12
C VAL A 196 -9.93 33.81 -3.62
N ALA A 197 -10.91 34.58 -4.13
CA ALA A 197 -11.10 35.98 -3.74
C ALA A 197 -11.47 36.13 -2.25
N VAL A 198 -12.40 35.31 -1.75
CA VAL A 198 -12.78 35.29 -0.32
C VAL A 198 -11.58 34.95 0.56
N ASN A 199 -10.82 33.93 0.17
CA ASN A 199 -9.65 33.51 0.92
C ASN A 199 -8.57 34.61 0.97
N ASN A 200 -8.36 35.36 -0.11
CA ASN A 200 -7.40 36.46 -0.18
C ASN A 200 -7.84 37.73 0.55
N ALA A 201 -9.15 37.90 0.78
CA ALA A 201 -9.71 39.05 1.51
C ALA A 201 -9.57 38.95 3.05
N HIS A 202 -8.73 38.04 3.55
CA HIS A 202 -8.50 37.77 4.98
C HIS A 202 -9.78 37.38 5.75
N HIS A 203 -10.53 36.43 5.17
CA HIS A 203 -11.67 35.79 5.81
C HIS A 203 -11.26 35.07 7.12
N PRO A 204 -12.09 35.06 8.19
CA PRO A 204 -11.76 34.49 9.50
C PRO A 204 -11.38 33.00 9.51
N ALA A 205 -11.76 32.24 8.49
CA ALA A 205 -11.31 30.87 8.27
C ALA A 205 -10.91 30.68 6.79
N PRO A 206 -9.63 30.42 6.48
CA PRO A 206 -9.18 30.21 5.11
C PRO A 206 -9.50 28.78 4.63
N PHE A 207 -9.72 28.61 3.34
CA PHE A 207 -9.97 27.30 2.75
C PHE A 207 -8.74 26.41 2.82
N LYS A 208 -8.89 25.19 3.34
CA LYS A 208 -7.83 24.18 3.39
C LYS A 208 -7.93 23.19 2.24
N ILE A 209 -6.79 22.75 1.73
CA ILE A 209 -6.70 21.74 0.68
C ILE A 209 -6.54 20.36 1.32
N LYS A 210 -7.49 19.47 1.06
CA LYS A 210 -7.39 18.04 1.41
C LYS A 210 -7.01 17.25 0.17
N LYS A 211 -5.71 17.02 -0.01
CA LYS A 211 -5.19 16.24 -1.13
C LYS A 211 -5.27 14.74 -0.86
N ILE A 212 -5.90 14.00 -1.78
CA ILE A 212 -5.91 12.54 -1.81
C ILE A 212 -5.23 12.11 -3.12
N ASP A 213 -3.95 11.74 -3.06
CA ASP A 213 -3.13 11.51 -4.26
C ASP A 213 -3.70 10.43 -5.20
N SER A 214 -4.34 9.41 -4.65
CA SER A 214 -4.86 8.26 -5.38
C SER A 214 -6.38 8.29 -5.63
N LEU A 215 -7.05 9.42 -5.38
CA LEU A 215 -8.51 9.53 -5.51
C LEU A 215 -8.96 9.12 -6.91
N ALA A 216 -9.84 8.12 -7.02
CA ALA A 216 -10.39 7.73 -8.31
C ALA A 216 -11.55 8.67 -8.69
N TRP A 217 -11.27 9.64 -9.58
CA TRP A 217 -12.28 10.58 -10.05
C TRP A 217 -11.98 11.12 -11.47
N CYS A 218 -12.99 11.76 -12.07
CA CYS A 218 -12.87 12.66 -13.23
C CYS A 218 -14.13 13.50 -13.44
N GLU A 219 -13.96 14.68 -14.03
CA GLU A 219 -15.01 15.43 -14.72
C GLU A 219 -15.24 14.87 -16.14
N ILE A 220 -16.47 14.93 -16.66
CA ILE A 220 -16.81 14.49 -18.02
C ILE A 220 -17.39 15.63 -18.85
N ASP A 221 -16.49 16.37 -19.52
CA ASP A 221 -16.83 17.49 -20.38
C ASP A 221 -16.94 17.19 -21.85
N ASP A 222 -16.21 16.18 -22.31
CA ASP A 222 -16.08 15.85 -23.72
C ASP A 222 -15.92 14.33 -23.93
N ALA A 223 -15.74 13.95 -25.20
CA ALA A 223 -15.61 12.55 -25.58
C ALA A 223 -14.30 11.90 -25.08
N GLN A 224 -13.22 12.67 -24.93
CA GLN A 224 -11.94 12.14 -24.42
C GLN A 224 -12.05 11.86 -22.92
N HIS A 225 -12.67 12.77 -22.17
CA HIS A 225 -12.96 12.56 -20.74
C HIS A 225 -13.87 11.33 -20.55
N LEU A 226 -14.91 11.17 -21.37
CA LEU A 226 -15.79 10.01 -21.30
C LEU A 226 -15.03 8.69 -21.58
N ALA A 227 -14.15 8.67 -22.59
CA ALA A 227 -13.35 7.48 -22.90
C ALA A 227 -12.38 7.14 -21.74
N ARG A 228 -11.74 8.16 -21.15
CA ARG A 228 -10.88 8.02 -19.97
C ARG A 228 -11.66 7.52 -18.76
N ALA A 229 -12.86 8.06 -18.53
CA ALA A 229 -13.74 7.65 -17.45
C ALA A 229 -14.04 6.15 -17.52
N LEU A 230 -14.43 5.64 -18.69
CA LEU A 230 -14.76 4.23 -18.89
C LEU A 230 -13.53 3.31 -18.81
N LYS A 231 -12.41 3.70 -19.41
CA LYS A 231 -11.22 2.83 -19.53
C LYS A 231 -10.36 2.81 -18.27
N LEU A 232 -10.26 3.93 -17.55
CA LEU A 232 -9.26 4.12 -16.50
C LEU A 232 -9.85 4.44 -15.13
N VAL A 233 -10.90 5.26 -15.06
CA VAL A 233 -11.42 5.77 -13.78
C VAL A 233 -12.47 4.84 -13.18
N LEU A 234 -13.45 4.41 -13.96
CA LEU A 234 -14.53 3.54 -13.50
C LEU A 234 -14.03 2.21 -12.92
N PRO A 235 -13.03 1.52 -13.51
CA PRO A 235 -12.43 0.34 -12.89
C PRO A 235 -11.83 0.64 -11.51
N LYS A 236 -11.17 1.79 -11.35
CA LYS A 236 -10.61 2.23 -10.06
C LYS A 236 -11.70 2.54 -9.02
N ILE A 237 -12.79 3.20 -9.43
CA ILE A 237 -13.94 3.44 -8.55
C ILE A 237 -14.60 2.14 -8.10
N LYS A 238 -14.77 1.18 -9.02
CA LYS A 238 -15.31 -0.14 -8.68
C LYS A 238 -14.40 -0.87 -7.68
N ALA A 239 -13.09 -0.80 -7.90
CA ALA A 239 -12.10 -1.33 -6.97
C ALA A 239 -12.20 -0.67 -5.59
N ALA A 240 -12.27 0.66 -5.52
CA ALA A 240 -12.40 1.41 -4.27
C ALA A 240 -13.70 1.12 -3.50
N ASN A 241 -14.78 0.76 -4.19
CA ASN A 241 -16.06 0.44 -3.55
C ASN A 241 -16.15 -1.00 -3.00
N ILE A 242 -15.13 -1.84 -3.19
CA ILE A 242 -15.04 -3.15 -2.54
C ILE A 242 -14.55 -2.93 -1.11
N GLN A 243 -15.46 -3.01 -0.14
CA GLN A 243 -15.10 -2.88 1.28
C GLN A 243 -14.43 -4.16 1.77
N ILE A 244 -13.11 -4.22 1.67
CA ILE A 244 -12.33 -5.32 2.22
C ILE A 244 -12.09 -5.05 3.70
N LYS A 245 -12.45 -6.01 4.57
CA LYS A 245 -12.17 -5.89 6.01
C LYS A 245 -10.65 -5.78 6.20
N ARG A 246 -10.20 -4.69 6.84
CA ARG A 246 -8.81 -4.52 7.23
C ARG A 246 -8.55 -5.23 8.56
N ASN A 247 -8.00 -6.45 8.49
CA ASN A 247 -7.46 -7.14 9.67
C ASN A 247 -6.01 -6.69 9.90
N ILE A 248 -5.62 -6.46 11.15
CA ILE A 248 -4.25 -6.13 11.54
C ILE A 248 -3.51 -7.42 11.85
N LEU A 249 -2.65 -7.83 10.93
CA LEU A 249 -1.84 -9.03 11.07
C LEU A 249 -0.51 -8.70 11.74
N LEU A 250 -0.36 -9.10 13.00
CA LEU A 250 0.86 -8.96 13.81
C LEU A 250 1.71 -10.24 13.78
N ASN A 251 1.59 -11.04 12.72
CA ASN A 251 2.45 -12.17 12.41
C ASN A 251 3.47 -11.79 11.31
N PRO A 252 4.63 -12.47 11.21
CA PRO A 252 5.71 -12.07 10.31
C PRO A 252 5.47 -12.40 8.83
N GLY A 253 4.23 -12.46 8.36
CA GLY A 253 3.87 -12.71 6.96
C GLY A 253 3.20 -14.07 6.71
N PRO A 254 2.12 -14.15 5.89
CA PRO A 254 1.44 -13.03 5.22
C PRO A 254 0.91 -11.98 6.20
N ALA A 255 1.04 -10.70 5.85
CA ALA A 255 0.72 -9.56 6.72
C ALA A 255 -0.37 -8.68 6.08
N THR A 256 -0.81 -7.63 6.78
CA THR A 256 -1.79 -6.67 6.25
C THR A 256 -1.27 -6.08 4.94
N THR A 257 -2.11 -6.01 3.90
CA THR A 257 -1.77 -5.44 2.60
C THR A 257 -2.70 -4.28 2.26
N THR A 258 -2.34 -3.47 1.26
CA THR A 258 -3.24 -2.47 0.68
C THR A 258 -4.35 -3.16 -0.08
N ASP A 259 -5.48 -2.48 -0.29
CA ASP A 259 -6.53 -3.03 -1.14
C ASP A 259 -6.16 -2.98 -2.62
N SER A 260 -5.29 -2.04 -3.02
CA SER A 260 -4.70 -2.01 -4.37
C SER A 260 -3.92 -3.29 -4.67
N VAL A 261 -3.09 -3.81 -3.76
CA VAL A 261 -2.40 -5.10 -3.96
C VAL A 261 -3.39 -6.27 -3.99
N LYS A 262 -4.45 -6.25 -3.17
CA LYS A 262 -5.49 -7.29 -3.20
C LYS A 262 -6.19 -7.33 -4.56
N LEU A 263 -6.59 -6.16 -5.06
CA LEU A 263 -7.38 -6.01 -6.28
C LEU A 263 -6.54 -6.15 -7.55
N ALA A 264 -5.22 -5.97 -7.47
CA ALA A 264 -4.30 -6.25 -8.58
C ALA A 264 -4.32 -7.73 -9.02
N GLN A 265 -4.85 -8.65 -8.21
CA GLN A 265 -5.07 -10.04 -8.62
C GLN A 265 -6.23 -10.19 -9.62
N VAL A 266 -7.15 -9.22 -9.66
CA VAL A 266 -8.37 -9.26 -10.48
C VAL A 266 -8.05 -8.66 -11.84
N VAL A 267 -7.65 -9.52 -12.76
CA VAL A 267 -7.28 -9.19 -14.14
C VAL A 267 -7.99 -10.11 -15.12
N PRO A 268 -8.16 -9.74 -16.40
CA PRO A 268 -8.61 -10.69 -17.43
C PRO A 268 -7.71 -11.92 -17.51
N ASP A 269 -8.29 -13.07 -17.85
CA ASP A 269 -7.52 -14.28 -18.08
C ASP A 269 -6.49 -14.08 -19.18
N ILE A 270 -5.25 -14.53 -18.94
CA ILE A 270 -4.14 -14.42 -19.88
C ILE A 270 -3.33 -15.72 -19.90
N CYS A 271 -2.94 -16.17 -21.09
CA CYS A 271 -1.98 -17.26 -21.23
C CYS A 271 -0.59 -16.75 -20.79
N PRO A 272 0.10 -17.40 -19.84
CA PRO A 272 1.41 -16.94 -19.35
C PRO A 272 2.55 -17.05 -20.38
N ARG A 273 2.24 -17.57 -21.58
CA ARG A 273 3.17 -17.64 -22.72
C ARG A 273 3.07 -16.42 -23.64
N GLU A 274 2.08 -15.56 -23.44
CA GLU A 274 1.95 -14.31 -24.18
C GLU A 274 3.10 -13.34 -23.86
N GLN A 275 3.49 -12.55 -24.85
CA GLN A 275 4.56 -11.57 -24.72
C GLN A 275 4.31 -10.58 -23.58
N GLU A 276 3.07 -10.07 -23.46
CA GLU A 276 2.67 -9.14 -22.40
C GLU A 276 2.96 -9.69 -21.00
N PHE A 277 2.71 -10.99 -20.79
CA PHE A 277 2.98 -11.61 -19.50
C PHE A 277 4.47 -11.83 -19.25
N GLY A 278 5.24 -12.11 -20.32
CA GLY A 278 6.70 -12.14 -20.27
C GLY A 278 7.31 -10.80 -19.86
N GLU A 279 6.80 -9.69 -20.40
CA GLU A 279 7.21 -8.33 -20.03
C GLU A 279 6.87 -8.01 -18.56
N LEU A 280 5.74 -8.50 -18.05
CA LEU A 280 5.39 -8.40 -16.63
C LEU A 280 6.41 -9.13 -15.75
N MET A 281 6.78 -10.37 -16.10
CA MET A 281 7.76 -11.14 -15.33
C MET A 281 9.16 -10.51 -15.38
N GLU A 282 9.58 -9.99 -16.54
CA GLU A 282 10.83 -9.25 -16.70
C GLU A 282 10.85 -8.00 -15.81
N PHE A 283 9.79 -7.21 -15.83
CA PHE A 283 9.64 -6.05 -14.94
C PHE A 283 9.78 -6.45 -13.47
N VAL A 284 9.04 -7.47 -13.04
CA VAL A 284 9.12 -7.96 -11.65
C VAL A 284 10.54 -8.43 -11.32
N SER A 285 11.20 -9.17 -12.20
CA SER A 285 12.55 -9.69 -11.96
C SER A 285 13.59 -8.57 -11.80
N VAL A 286 13.56 -7.57 -12.69
CA VAL A 286 14.46 -6.42 -12.65
C VAL A 286 14.25 -5.61 -11.38
N GLU A 287 13.00 -5.30 -11.04
CA GLU A 287 12.70 -4.45 -9.89
C GLU A 287 12.92 -5.16 -8.55
N LEU A 288 12.76 -6.48 -8.49
CA LEU A 288 13.15 -7.23 -7.30
C LEU A 288 14.68 -7.24 -7.11
N THR A 289 15.42 -7.31 -8.22
CA THR A 289 16.89 -7.29 -8.18
C THR A 289 17.41 -5.94 -7.71
N SER A 290 16.85 -4.84 -8.23
CA SER A 290 17.30 -3.47 -7.97
C SER A 290 17.22 -3.04 -6.49
N ILE A 291 16.45 -3.77 -5.67
CA ILE A 291 16.35 -3.51 -4.22
C ILE A 291 17.66 -3.85 -3.48
N VAL A 292 18.46 -4.81 -3.98
CA VAL A 292 19.64 -5.34 -3.26
C VAL A 292 20.92 -5.42 -4.10
N ALA A 293 20.83 -5.24 -5.42
CA ALA A 293 21.95 -5.34 -6.33
C ALA A 293 21.71 -4.61 -7.67
N ASN A 294 22.77 -4.35 -8.44
CA ASN A 294 22.64 -3.75 -9.77
C ASN A 294 22.00 -4.74 -10.78
N PRO A 295 20.83 -4.44 -11.38
CA PRO A 295 20.16 -5.33 -12.34
C PRO A 295 20.90 -5.52 -13.67
N GLU A 296 21.92 -4.72 -13.97
CA GLU A 296 22.79 -4.95 -15.12
C GLU A 296 23.67 -6.19 -14.95
N THR A 297 24.15 -6.47 -13.73
CA THR A 297 25.07 -7.58 -13.43
C THR A 297 24.40 -8.71 -12.64
N TYR A 298 23.31 -8.41 -11.92
CA TYR A 298 22.49 -9.36 -11.17
C TYR A 298 21.14 -9.58 -11.84
N THR A 299 20.46 -10.64 -11.47
CA THR A 299 19.05 -10.87 -11.83
C THR A 299 18.36 -11.70 -10.76
N SER A 300 17.03 -11.78 -10.82
CA SER A 300 16.25 -12.63 -9.94
C SER A 300 15.55 -13.73 -10.73
N VAL A 301 15.65 -14.96 -10.21
CA VAL A 301 14.97 -16.14 -10.75
C VAL A 301 13.76 -16.42 -9.89
N LEU A 302 12.59 -16.41 -10.53
CA LEU A 302 11.29 -16.54 -9.87
C LEU A 302 10.81 -18.00 -9.90
N PHE A 303 10.13 -18.44 -8.84
CA PHE A 303 9.45 -19.74 -8.74
C PHE A 303 8.03 -19.56 -8.19
N GLY A 304 7.13 -20.45 -8.61
CA GLY A 304 5.84 -20.63 -7.94
C GLY A 304 6.03 -21.44 -6.67
N GLY A 305 5.81 -20.84 -5.50
CA GLY A 305 6.02 -21.52 -4.23
C GLY A 305 6.13 -20.59 -3.03
N SER A 306 6.30 -21.19 -1.85
CA SER A 306 6.63 -20.49 -0.62
C SER A 306 8.12 -20.15 -0.56
N GLY A 307 8.53 -19.31 0.40
CA GLY A 307 9.95 -19.02 0.61
C GLY A 307 10.83 -20.27 0.80
N THR A 308 10.31 -21.32 1.44
CA THR A 308 11.02 -22.59 1.60
C THR A 308 11.38 -23.23 0.27
N ALA A 309 10.58 -23.06 -0.79
CA ALA A 309 10.91 -23.56 -2.12
C ALA A 309 12.15 -22.85 -2.71
N ALA A 310 12.35 -21.56 -2.45
CA ALA A 310 13.56 -20.85 -2.84
C ALA A 310 14.79 -21.30 -2.05
N VAL A 311 14.65 -21.52 -0.73
CA VAL A 311 15.72 -22.08 0.12
C VAL A 311 16.12 -23.48 -0.37
N GLU A 312 15.14 -24.32 -0.66
CA GLU A 312 15.38 -25.67 -1.17
C GLU A 312 16.01 -25.62 -2.57
N SER A 313 15.52 -24.76 -3.47
CA SER A 313 16.09 -24.58 -4.81
C SER A 313 17.55 -24.14 -4.75
N VAL A 314 17.90 -23.13 -3.95
CA VAL A 314 19.29 -22.66 -3.86
C VAL A 314 20.19 -23.74 -3.29
N LEU A 315 19.85 -24.35 -2.14
CA LEU A 315 20.68 -25.39 -1.51
C LEU A 315 20.90 -26.57 -2.47
N THR A 316 19.85 -27.04 -3.13
CA THR A 316 19.91 -28.22 -4.00
C THR A 316 20.55 -27.98 -5.37
N SER A 317 20.76 -26.71 -5.75
CA SER A 317 21.30 -26.35 -7.06
C SER A 317 22.72 -25.80 -7.03
N VAL A 318 23.14 -25.11 -5.97
CA VAL A 318 24.41 -24.36 -5.97
C VAL A 318 25.59 -25.12 -5.35
N VAL A 319 25.33 -26.07 -4.46
CA VAL A 319 26.38 -26.84 -3.76
C VAL A 319 26.78 -28.06 -4.59
N PRO A 320 28.03 -28.12 -5.12
CA PRO A 320 28.51 -29.28 -5.86
C PRO A 320 28.43 -30.57 -5.03
N HIS A 321 28.28 -31.71 -5.71
CA HIS A 321 28.09 -33.01 -5.03
C HIS A 321 29.29 -33.48 -4.21
N ASP A 322 30.50 -33.04 -4.56
CA ASP A 322 31.76 -33.33 -3.87
C ASP A 322 32.14 -32.27 -2.82
N LYS A 323 31.32 -31.24 -2.64
CA LYS A 323 31.55 -30.14 -1.68
C LYS A 323 30.54 -30.14 -0.55
N ALA A 324 30.81 -29.31 0.46
CA ALA A 324 29.98 -29.16 1.64
C ALA A 324 29.50 -27.71 1.85
N VAL A 325 28.37 -27.58 2.55
CA VAL A 325 27.83 -26.30 3.03
C VAL A 325 27.91 -26.22 4.55
N LEU A 326 28.40 -25.11 5.09
CA LEU A 326 28.32 -24.77 6.51
C LEU A 326 27.03 -23.99 6.78
N ILE A 327 26.15 -24.51 7.63
CA ILE A 327 24.83 -23.91 7.89
C ILE A 327 24.83 -23.33 9.30
N ILE A 328 24.63 -22.02 9.42
CA ILE A 328 24.42 -21.36 10.71
C ILE A 328 23.00 -21.65 11.18
N ASN A 329 22.88 -22.38 12.29
CA ASN A 329 21.60 -22.68 12.92
C ASN A 329 21.49 -21.97 14.26
N ASN A 330 20.73 -20.87 14.27
CA ASN A 330 20.29 -20.18 15.48
C ASN A 330 18.76 -20.05 15.54
N GLY A 331 18.04 -20.98 14.95
CA GLY A 331 16.58 -20.99 15.04
C GLY A 331 15.90 -21.87 14.00
N ALA A 332 14.58 -21.79 13.93
CA ALA A 332 13.75 -22.72 13.17
C ALA A 332 13.99 -22.68 11.65
N TYR A 333 14.59 -21.63 11.11
CA TYR A 333 14.87 -21.51 9.67
C TYR A 333 16.24 -22.11 9.32
N GLY A 334 17.26 -21.94 10.17
CA GLY A 334 18.54 -22.64 10.04
C GLY A 334 18.38 -24.15 10.18
N GLN A 335 17.61 -24.59 11.18
CA GLN A 335 17.22 -26.00 11.33
C GLN A 335 16.55 -26.55 10.08
N ARG A 336 15.68 -25.76 9.43
CA ARG A 336 15.03 -26.16 8.17
C ARG A 336 16.03 -26.35 7.03
N MET A 337 17.07 -25.52 6.93
CA MET A 337 18.13 -25.71 5.95
C MET A 337 18.89 -27.02 6.18
N CYS A 338 19.23 -27.34 7.45
CA CYS A 338 19.85 -28.62 7.82
C CYS A 338 18.96 -29.81 7.45
N GLU A 339 17.66 -29.74 7.71
CA GLU A 339 16.72 -30.79 7.33
C GLU A 339 16.61 -30.98 5.81
N ILE A 340 16.59 -29.88 5.04
CA ILE A 340 16.61 -29.93 3.57
C ILE A 340 17.90 -30.62 3.10
N ALA A 341 19.06 -30.16 3.57
CA ALA A 341 20.35 -30.72 3.19
C ALA A 341 20.43 -32.23 3.51
N SER A 342 19.93 -32.63 4.68
CA SER A 342 19.84 -34.04 5.09
C SER A 342 18.94 -34.87 4.17
N ARG A 343 17.74 -34.38 3.82
CA ARG A 343 16.80 -35.08 2.91
C ARG A 343 17.41 -35.34 1.53
N TYR A 344 18.21 -34.40 1.03
CA TYR A 344 18.91 -34.51 -0.25
C TYR A 344 20.28 -35.20 -0.14
N LYS A 345 20.65 -35.72 1.03
CA LYS A 345 21.94 -36.38 1.32
C LYS A 345 23.13 -35.52 0.90
N MET A 346 23.03 -34.20 1.11
CA MET A 346 24.11 -33.27 0.85
C MET A 346 25.16 -33.36 1.97
N ASN A 347 26.42 -33.07 1.65
CA ASN A 347 27.42 -32.86 2.69
C ASN A 347 27.15 -31.49 3.32
N PHE A 348 26.86 -31.47 4.61
CA PHE A 348 26.73 -30.23 5.35
C PHE A 348 27.27 -30.38 6.77
N VAL A 349 27.67 -29.26 7.36
CA VAL A 349 28.00 -29.16 8.78
C VAL A 349 27.08 -28.10 9.37
N GLU A 350 26.49 -28.43 10.50
CA GLU A 350 25.68 -27.50 11.28
C GLU A 350 26.58 -26.72 12.26
N PHE A 351 26.52 -25.40 12.18
CA PHE A 351 27.03 -24.50 13.20
C PHE A 351 25.88 -24.12 14.14
N ASN A 352 25.73 -24.86 15.23
CA ASN A 352 24.71 -24.56 16.23
C ASN A 352 25.11 -23.32 17.06
N SER A 353 24.21 -22.35 17.15
CA SER A 353 24.39 -21.04 17.78
C SER A 353 23.14 -20.62 18.55
N SER A 354 23.29 -19.65 19.47
CA SER A 354 22.20 -19.19 20.33
C SER A 354 21.09 -18.52 19.52
N PRO A 355 19.81 -18.78 19.82
CA PRO A 355 18.70 -18.11 19.15
C PRO A 355 18.47 -16.66 19.59
N VAL A 356 19.18 -16.20 20.62
CA VAL A 356 19.00 -14.86 21.21
C VAL A 356 20.28 -14.03 21.30
N GLU A 357 21.44 -14.65 21.10
CA GLU A 357 22.75 -13.99 21.10
C GLU A 357 23.35 -13.95 19.68
N PRO A 358 24.21 -12.96 19.37
CA PRO A 358 24.93 -12.92 18.11
C PRO A 358 25.76 -14.17 17.83
N VAL A 359 25.98 -14.44 16.54
CA VAL A 359 26.89 -15.49 16.07
C VAL A 359 28.33 -15.16 16.49
N ASP A 360 28.97 -16.10 17.17
CA ASP A 360 30.41 -16.03 17.49
C ASP A 360 31.25 -16.24 16.22
N LEU A 361 31.75 -15.14 15.66
CA LEU A 361 32.55 -15.14 14.44
C LEU A 361 33.90 -15.84 14.60
N ALA A 362 34.51 -15.82 15.80
CA ALA A 362 35.78 -16.49 16.04
C ALA A 362 35.59 -18.01 16.03
N ARG A 363 34.57 -18.51 16.72
CA ARG A 363 34.21 -19.93 16.69
C ARG A 363 33.79 -20.39 15.29
N LEU A 364 33.06 -19.55 14.56
CA LEU A 364 32.69 -19.84 13.17
C LEU A 364 33.92 -19.97 12.28
N GLU A 365 34.90 -19.08 12.43
CA GLU A 365 36.17 -19.12 11.71
C GLU A 365 36.98 -20.40 12.00
N GLU A 366 37.06 -20.81 13.27
CA GLU A 366 37.75 -22.06 13.65
C GLU A 366 37.16 -23.29 12.94
N ILE A 367 35.84 -23.37 12.81
CA ILE A 367 35.17 -24.47 12.11
C ILE A 367 35.45 -24.41 10.61
N ILE A 368 35.43 -23.23 10.01
CA ILE A 368 35.77 -23.05 8.58
C ILE A 368 37.20 -23.56 8.29
N GLN A 369 38.17 -23.26 9.15
CA GLN A 369 39.56 -23.69 8.98
C GLN A 369 39.76 -25.21 9.07
N GLN A 370 38.88 -25.92 9.79
CA GLN A 370 38.99 -27.36 9.99
C GLN A 370 38.53 -28.20 8.80
N ASN A 371 37.83 -27.61 7.81
CA ASN A 371 37.26 -28.35 6.70
C ASN A 371 37.43 -27.61 5.36
N THR A 372 38.35 -28.11 4.54
CA THR A 372 38.64 -27.59 3.20
C THR A 372 37.59 -27.96 2.14
N GLN A 373 36.57 -28.75 2.50
CA GLN A 373 35.46 -29.10 1.59
C GLN A 373 34.34 -28.07 1.57
N PHE A 374 34.34 -27.11 2.51
CA PHE A 374 33.37 -26.03 2.47
C PHE A 374 33.55 -25.20 1.21
N SER A 375 32.49 -25.09 0.43
CA SER A 375 32.39 -24.14 -0.69
C SER A 375 31.32 -23.08 -0.45
N HIS A 376 30.40 -23.35 0.48
CA HIS A 376 29.27 -22.47 0.76
C HIS A 376 29.07 -22.29 2.27
N LEU A 377 28.57 -21.11 2.64
CA LEU A 377 28.06 -20.79 3.97
C LEU A 377 26.61 -20.33 3.84
N ALA A 378 25.70 -20.90 4.62
CA ALA A 378 24.28 -20.54 4.61
C ALA A 378 23.85 -19.96 5.96
N LEU A 379 23.07 -18.88 5.92
CA LEU A 379 22.57 -18.17 7.11
C LEU A 379 21.23 -17.49 6.84
N ILE A 380 20.55 -17.12 7.93
CA ILE A 380 19.33 -16.34 7.92
C ILE A 380 19.69 -14.91 8.34
N HIS A 381 19.20 -13.89 7.65
CA HIS A 381 19.47 -12.50 8.03
C HIS A 381 18.67 -12.10 9.29
N ASN A 382 17.34 -12.26 9.24
CA ASN A 382 16.43 -11.92 10.33
C ASN A 382 15.71 -13.18 10.83
N GLU A 383 16.16 -13.71 11.96
CA GLU A 383 15.64 -14.94 12.54
C GLU A 383 14.32 -14.66 13.28
N THR A 384 13.21 -14.69 12.53
CA THR A 384 11.84 -14.39 13.05
C THR A 384 11.35 -15.35 14.14
N THR A 385 12.13 -16.38 14.45
CA THR A 385 11.94 -17.24 15.62
C THR A 385 12.01 -16.43 16.91
N THR A 386 12.95 -15.48 17.01
CA THR A 386 13.17 -14.64 18.19
C THR A 386 13.14 -13.13 17.90
N GLY A 387 13.48 -12.72 16.68
CA GLY A 387 13.68 -11.31 16.30
C GLY A 387 15.16 -10.93 16.12
N LEU A 388 16.08 -11.88 16.33
CA LEU A 388 17.53 -11.71 16.19
C LEU A 388 17.94 -11.34 14.76
N LEU A 389 18.77 -10.30 14.64
CA LEU A 389 19.37 -9.85 13.40
C LEU A 389 20.84 -10.31 13.34
N ASN A 390 21.16 -11.20 12.41
CA ASN A 390 22.52 -11.70 12.23
C ASN A 390 23.40 -10.68 11.47
N ASP A 391 24.66 -10.55 11.88
CA ASP A 391 25.66 -9.66 11.25
C ASP A 391 26.14 -10.22 9.89
N ILE A 392 25.39 -9.88 8.84
CA ILE A 392 25.72 -10.30 7.47
C ILE A 392 27.00 -9.64 6.95
N GLU A 393 27.43 -8.48 7.48
CA GLU A 393 28.65 -7.82 7.05
C GLU A 393 29.89 -8.54 7.60
N GLY A 394 29.89 -8.84 8.90
CA GLY A 394 30.96 -9.61 9.55
C GLY A 394 31.07 -11.03 8.99
N ILE A 395 29.94 -11.72 8.81
CA ILE A 395 29.92 -13.07 8.24
C ILE A 395 30.33 -13.04 6.75
N GLY A 396 29.89 -12.03 6.00
CA GLY A 396 30.28 -11.84 4.60
C GLY A 396 31.79 -11.64 4.42
N LYS A 397 32.42 -10.80 5.24
CA LYS A 397 33.88 -10.60 5.27
C LYS A 397 34.63 -11.89 5.59
N LEU A 398 34.12 -12.65 6.56
CA LEU A 398 34.70 -13.94 6.92
C LEU A 398 34.60 -14.94 5.76
N ALA A 399 33.43 -15.04 5.11
CA ALA A 399 33.24 -15.90 3.94
C ALA A 399 34.17 -15.51 2.80
N ALA A 400 34.35 -14.21 2.53
CA ALA A 400 35.27 -13.71 1.51
C ALA A 400 36.73 -14.13 1.77
N LYS A 401 37.19 -14.04 3.04
CA LYS A 401 38.54 -14.46 3.46
C LYS A 401 38.82 -15.93 3.11
N TYR A 402 37.81 -16.79 3.19
CA TYR A 402 37.93 -18.23 2.91
C TYR A 402 37.33 -18.64 1.55
N GLN A 403 36.97 -17.68 0.70
CA GLN A 403 36.41 -17.93 -0.64
C GLN A 403 35.15 -18.80 -0.63
N LEU A 404 34.29 -18.61 0.38
CA LEU A 404 33.01 -19.29 0.50
C LEU A 404 31.90 -18.48 -0.17
N ASP A 405 31.05 -19.14 -0.94
CA ASP A 405 29.82 -18.55 -1.46
C ASP A 405 28.76 -18.45 -0.36
N VAL A 406 28.16 -17.27 -0.21
CA VAL A 406 27.17 -17.03 0.85
C VAL A 406 25.75 -17.21 0.30
N ILE A 407 24.98 -18.08 0.96
CA ILE A 407 23.54 -18.28 0.75
C ILE A 407 22.80 -17.59 1.88
N LEU A 408 22.15 -16.46 1.58
CA LEU A 408 21.42 -15.66 2.56
C LEU A 408 19.90 -15.87 2.42
N ASP A 409 19.28 -16.45 3.45
CA ASP A 409 17.83 -16.34 3.65
C ASP A 409 17.48 -14.95 4.17
N ALA A 410 16.96 -14.13 3.26
CA ALA A 410 16.49 -12.78 3.52
C ALA A 410 14.96 -12.69 3.50
N MET A 411 14.24 -13.79 3.73
CA MET A 411 12.77 -13.84 3.61
C MET A 411 12.06 -12.75 4.40
N SER A 412 12.55 -12.49 5.62
CA SER A 412 11.97 -11.56 6.59
C SER A 412 12.76 -10.24 6.69
N SER A 413 13.75 -10.02 5.84
CA SER A 413 14.58 -8.79 5.85
C SER A 413 14.57 -8.06 4.51
N TYR A 414 14.53 -8.78 3.39
CA TYR A 414 14.43 -8.21 2.04
C TYR A 414 13.25 -7.23 1.93
N ALA A 415 13.47 -6.09 1.26
CA ALA A 415 12.52 -4.98 1.15
C ALA A 415 12.08 -4.34 2.49
N ALA A 416 12.90 -4.47 3.54
CA ALA A 416 12.82 -3.68 4.76
C ALA A 416 14.21 -3.26 5.22
N LEU A 417 15.06 -4.21 5.59
CA LEU A 417 16.40 -3.92 6.08
C LEU A 417 17.34 -3.60 4.91
N PRO A 418 18.35 -2.74 5.12
CA PRO A 418 19.36 -2.47 4.11
C PRO A 418 20.18 -3.73 3.81
N ILE A 419 20.26 -4.08 2.53
CA ILE A 419 21.05 -5.21 2.03
C ILE A 419 21.70 -4.74 0.73
N ASP A 420 23.02 -4.86 0.65
CA ASP A 420 23.78 -4.72 -0.59
C ASP A 420 24.57 -6.01 -0.79
N MET A 421 24.19 -6.78 -1.82
CA MET A 421 24.79 -8.09 -2.05
C MET A 421 26.29 -8.03 -2.34
N GLN A 422 26.76 -6.97 -3.00
CA GLN A 422 28.15 -6.87 -3.37
C GLN A 422 29.01 -6.43 -2.19
N GLU A 423 28.59 -5.39 -1.46
CA GLU A 423 29.33 -4.86 -0.30
C GLU A 423 29.39 -5.89 0.84
N GLN A 424 28.33 -6.70 1.00
CA GLN A 424 28.21 -7.70 2.07
C GLN A 424 28.65 -9.10 1.63
N ASN A 425 29.24 -9.26 0.44
CA ASN A 425 29.72 -10.54 -0.11
C ASN A 425 28.64 -11.65 -0.09
N ILE A 426 27.41 -11.31 -0.48
CA ILE A 426 26.29 -12.25 -0.58
C ILE A 426 26.26 -12.83 -2.00
N THR A 427 26.42 -14.15 -2.15
CA THR A 427 26.40 -14.79 -3.48
C THR A 427 24.97 -15.04 -3.96
N TYR A 428 24.13 -15.62 -3.11
CA TYR A 428 22.74 -15.96 -3.41
C TYR A 428 21.83 -15.43 -2.30
N LEU A 429 20.90 -14.55 -2.63
CA LEU A 429 19.88 -14.06 -1.71
C LEU A 429 18.54 -14.71 -2.03
N VAL A 430 17.82 -15.22 -1.03
CA VAL A 430 16.48 -15.79 -1.22
C VAL A 430 15.42 -14.98 -0.48
N ALA A 431 14.28 -14.72 -1.15
CA ALA A 431 13.16 -13.98 -0.59
C ALA A 431 11.81 -14.41 -1.19
N SER A 432 10.71 -13.80 -0.73
CA SER A 432 9.35 -14.12 -1.17
C SER A 432 8.43 -12.90 -1.24
N SER A 433 7.34 -13.07 -1.98
CA SER A 433 6.36 -12.04 -2.32
C SER A 433 5.49 -11.56 -1.15
N ASN A 434 5.37 -12.31 -0.06
CA ASN A 434 4.37 -12.07 1.00
C ASN A 434 4.93 -11.67 2.36
N LYS A 435 6.16 -11.15 2.37
CA LYS A 435 6.84 -10.63 3.55
C LYS A 435 6.91 -9.11 3.45
N ASN A 436 8.08 -8.49 3.60
CA ASN A 436 8.18 -7.04 3.68
C ASN A 436 7.97 -6.31 2.35
N ILE A 437 7.98 -7.01 1.20
CA ILE A 437 7.56 -6.43 -0.08
C ILE A 437 6.04 -6.17 -0.13
N GLN A 438 5.27 -6.79 0.78
CA GLN A 438 3.83 -6.60 1.00
C GLN A 438 2.93 -7.07 -0.15
N GLY A 439 3.36 -8.08 -0.91
CA GLY A 439 2.56 -8.76 -1.92
C GLY A 439 1.76 -9.95 -1.37
N MET A 440 1.16 -10.71 -2.28
CA MET A 440 0.44 -11.95 -1.96
C MET A 440 1.36 -13.17 -2.01
N ALA A 441 1.04 -14.21 -1.24
CA ALA A 441 1.83 -15.44 -1.22
C ALA A 441 1.71 -16.21 -2.55
N GLY A 442 2.78 -16.89 -2.93
CA GLY A 442 2.80 -17.78 -4.10
C GLY A 442 4.01 -17.59 -5.01
N ILE A 443 4.77 -16.51 -4.87
CA ILE A 443 6.05 -16.31 -5.56
C ILE A 443 7.20 -16.26 -4.56
N CYS A 444 8.24 -17.04 -4.82
CA CYS A 444 9.54 -16.91 -4.18
C CYS A 444 10.62 -16.68 -5.25
N PHE A 445 11.76 -16.13 -4.85
CA PHE A 445 12.80 -15.77 -5.80
C PHE A 445 14.19 -15.81 -5.18
N ILE A 446 15.17 -15.97 -6.07
CA ILE A 446 16.59 -16.03 -5.75
C ILE A 446 17.29 -14.96 -6.58
N VAL A 447 18.05 -14.07 -5.92
CA VAL A 447 18.87 -13.04 -6.56
C VAL A 447 20.33 -13.50 -6.54
N ALA A 448 21.01 -13.42 -7.68
CA ALA A 448 22.45 -13.67 -7.79
C ALA A 448 23.01 -12.98 -9.04
N SER A 449 24.34 -12.96 -9.16
CA SER A 449 24.97 -12.44 -10.38
C SER A 449 24.71 -13.37 -11.56
N LYS A 450 24.60 -12.79 -12.76
CA LYS A 450 24.39 -13.57 -14.01
C LYS A 450 25.51 -14.59 -14.20
N ILE A 451 26.76 -14.22 -13.87
CA ILE A 451 27.93 -15.11 -13.90
C ILE A 451 27.75 -16.32 -12.98
N LYS A 452 27.24 -16.11 -11.75
CA LYS A 452 27.01 -17.21 -10.81
C LYS A 452 25.91 -18.14 -11.32
N PHE A 453 24.81 -17.62 -11.86
CA PHE A 453 23.79 -18.47 -12.47
C PHE A 453 24.31 -19.24 -13.69
N ASP A 454 25.08 -18.61 -14.57
CA ASP A 454 25.68 -19.27 -15.74
C ASP A 454 26.66 -20.38 -15.32
N SER A 455 27.35 -20.23 -14.18
CA SER A 455 28.29 -21.22 -13.67
C SER A 455 27.61 -22.53 -13.19
N LEU A 456 26.31 -22.51 -12.93
CA LEU A 456 25.56 -23.67 -12.46
C LEU A 456 25.31 -24.72 -13.56
N LYS A 457 25.60 -24.40 -14.83
CA LYS A 457 25.35 -25.28 -15.99
C LYS A 457 26.03 -26.65 -15.90
N ASP A 458 27.15 -26.71 -15.19
CA ASP A 458 27.99 -27.90 -15.05
C ASP A 458 27.71 -28.67 -13.75
N ILE A 459 26.79 -28.19 -12.90
CA ILE A 459 26.35 -28.87 -11.68
C ILE A 459 25.12 -29.71 -12.01
N GLU A 460 25.20 -31.03 -11.81
CA GLU A 460 24.07 -31.92 -12.01
C GLU A 460 22.92 -31.57 -11.04
N PRO A 461 21.72 -31.24 -11.57
CA PRO A 461 20.61 -30.80 -10.74
C PRO A 461 20.06 -31.94 -9.88
N ARG A 462 19.90 -31.70 -8.57
CA ARG A 462 19.28 -32.67 -7.64
C ARG A 462 17.76 -32.76 -7.79
N THR A 463 17.14 -31.75 -8.40
CA THR A 463 15.68 -31.59 -8.50
C THR A 463 15.28 -31.12 -9.89
N PHE A 464 14.02 -31.34 -10.27
CA PHE A 464 13.50 -30.89 -11.56
C PHE A 464 12.80 -29.53 -11.49
N TYR A 465 11.74 -29.41 -10.68
CA TYR A 465 10.97 -28.16 -10.56
C TYR A 465 11.80 -27.02 -9.94
N LEU A 466 12.64 -27.37 -8.95
CA LEU A 466 13.47 -26.43 -8.19
C LEU A 466 14.90 -26.28 -8.75
N SER A 467 15.18 -26.80 -9.95
CA SER A 467 16.47 -26.60 -10.62
C SER A 467 16.68 -25.13 -10.96
N LEU A 468 17.62 -24.49 -10.26
CA LEU A 468 17.90 -23.06 -10.40
C LEU A 468 18.45 -22.70 -11.78
N HIS A 469 19.42 -23.47 -12.27
CA HIS A 469 20.03 -23.26 -13.57
C HIS A 469 19.02 -23.38 -14.72
N GLU A 470 18.17 -24.41 -14.68
CA GLU A 470 17.19 -24.64 -15.75
C GLU A 470 16.09 -23.57 -15.75
N GLN A 471 15.61 -23.15 -14.57
CA GLN A 471 14.63 -22.06 -14.46
C GLN A 471 15.21 -20.74 -14.98
N TYR A 472 16.44 -20.41 -14.58
CA TYR A 472 17.16 -19.24 -15.09
C TYR A 472 17.38 -19.31 -16.60
N SER A 473 17.90 -20.43 -17.11
CA SER A 473 18.18 -20.66 -18.53
C SER A 473 16.92 -20.53 -19.41
N SER A 474 15.77 -21.00 -18.91
CA SER A 474 14.48 -20.81 -19.58
C SER A 474 14.09 -19.34 -19.58
N PHE A 475 14.20 -18.66 -18.44
CA PHE A 475 13.79 -17.29 -18.27
C PHE A 475 14.57 -16.32 -19.16
N ILE A 476 15.90 -16.43 -19.22
CA ILE A 476 16.72 -15.54 -20.07
C ILE A 476 16.43 -15.73 -21.57
N LYS A 477 16.04 -16.93 -21.99
CA LYS A 477 15.74 -17.24 -23.40
C LYS A 477 14.34 -16.81 -23.82
N THR A 478 13.38 -16.88 -22.91
CA THR A 478 11.94 -16.79 -23.25
C THR A 478 11.21 -15.68 -22.51
N ARG A 479 11.84 -15.07 -21.51
CA ARG A 479 11.22 -14.19 -20.49
C ARG A 479 10.10 -14.87 -19.71
N GLN A 480 10.12 -16.20 -19.62
CA GLN A 480 9.05 -17.00 -19.01
C GLN A 480 9.60 -18.00 -18.01
N MET A 481 8.81 -18.28 -16.96
CA MET A 481 9.03 -19.46 -16.12
C MET A 481 8.89 -20.75 -16.95
N ARG A 482 9.59 -21.82 -16.55
CA ARG A 482 9.48 -23.13 -17.22
C ARG A 482 8.06 -23.68 -17.21
N PHE A 483 7.35 -23.51 -16.10
CA PHE A 483 5.99 -24.02 -15.89
C PHE A 483 5.00 -22.88 -15.70
N THR A 484 3.72 -23.22 -15.63
CA THR A 484 2.64 -22.25 -15.37
C THR A 484 2.92 -21.50 -14.06
N PRO A 485 3.14 -20.18 -14.10
CA PRO A 485 3.34 -19.38 -12.91
C PRO A 485 1.98 -19.03 -12.28
N PRO A 486 1.95 -18.61 -11.00
CA PRO A 486 0.75 -18.05 -10.39
C PRO A 486 0.50 -16.64 -10.95
N VAL A 487 -0.22 -16.58 -12.07
CA VAL A 487 -0.45 -15.37 -12.88
C VAL A 487 -0.95 -14.20 -12.05
N GLN A 488 -2.02 -14.40 -11.29
CA GLN A 488 -2.67 -13.36 -10.49
C GLN A 488 -1.76 -12.87 -9.35
N THR A 489 -0.98 -13.77 -8.74
CA THR A 489 0.02 -13.40 -7.72
C THR A 489 1.12 -12.52 -8.30
N LEU A 490 1.55 -12.75 -9.55
CA LEU A 490 2.54 -11.89 -10.21
C LEU A 490 2.01 -10.48 -10.50
N TYR A 491 0.73 -10.32 -10.86
CA TYR A 491 0.12 -8.98 -10.96
C TYR A 491 0.05 -8.28 -9.60
N ALA A 492 -0.30 -9.00 -8.53
CA ALA A 492 -0.27 -8.45 -7.17
C ALA A 492 1.15 -8.05 -6.75
N LEU A 493 2.15 -8.87 -7.09
CA LEU A 493 3.55 -8.59 -6.81
C LEU A 493 4.05 -7.36 -7.58
N LYS A 494 3.66 -7.19 -8.84
CA LYS A 494 3.93 -5.97 -9.62
C LYS A 494 3.41 -4.73 -8.90
N GLN A 495 2.16 -4.77 -8.40
CA GLN A 495 1.59 -3.66 -7.64
C GLN A 495 2.34 -3.42 -6.32
N ALA A 496 2.71 -4.48 -5.60
CA ALA A 496 3.47 -4.39 -4.36
C ALA A 496 4.87 -3.77 -4.56
N VAL A 497 5.54 -4.11 -5.67
CA VAL A 497 6.81 -3.50 -6.10
C VAL A 497 6.63 -2.00 -6.38
N ILE A 498 5.57 -1.61 -7.11
CA ILE A 498 5.26 -0.19 -7.39
C ILE A 498 5.07 0.58 -6.08
N GLU A 499 4.32 0.02 -5.12
CA GLU A 499 4.09 0.63 -3.81
C GLU A 499 5.38 0.70 -2.98
N ALA A 500 6.22 -0.33 -3.01
CA ALA A 500 7.53 -0.34 -2.35
C ALA A 500 8.47 0.74 -2.88
N LYS A 501 8.49 0.96 -4.21
CA LYS A 501 9.25 2.06 -4.81
C LYS A 501 8.71 3.43 -4.43
N LYS A 502 7.38 3.56 -4.33
CA LYS A 502 6.74 4.82 -3.93
C LYS A 502 7.04 5.18 -2.47
N GLU A 503 7.01 4.20 -1.58
CA GLU A 503 7.33 4.39 -0.17
C GLU A 503 8.83 4.62 0.05
N GLY A 504 9.67 3.81 -0.62
CA GLY A 504 11.10 3.72 -0.38
C GLY A 504 11.43 2.73 0.75
N ILE A 505 12.48 1.93 0.57
CA ILE A 505 12.84 0.86 1.52
C ILE A 505 13.31 1.43 2.86
N ALA A 506 14.07 2.53 2.85
CA ALA A 506 14.51 3.19 4.08
C ALA A 506 13.32 3.75 4.89
N GLN A 507 12.35 4.38 4.21
CA GLN A 507 11.15 4.92 4.84
C GLN A 507 10.27 3.80 5.39
N ARG A 508 10.15 2.68 4.67
CA ARG A 508 9.46 1.48 5.15
C ARG A 508 10.10 0.94 6.42
N TYR A 509 11.43 0.81 6.45
CA TYR A 509 12.14 0.37 7.65
C TYR A 509 11.96 1.34 8.82
N GLN A 510 11.95 2.64 8.55
CA GLN A 510 11.66 3.65 9.56
C GLN A 510 10.24 3.46 10.13
N ARG A 511 9.22 3.27 9.29
CA ARG A 511 7.84 2.99 9.74
C ARG A 511 7.76 1.74 10.63
N TYR A 512 8.45 0.67 10.26
CA TYR A 512 8.53 -0.54 11.09
C TYR A 512 9.27 -0.27 12.41
N SER A 513 10.38 0.47 12.36
CA SER A 513 11.18 0.83 13.54
C SER A 513 10.40 1.69 14.53
N GLU A 514 9.66 2.70 14.06
CA GLU A 514 8.81 3.55 14.90
C GLU A 514 7.69 2.76 15.59
N SER A 515 7.15 1.76 14.88
CA SER A 515 6.15 0.83 15.40
C SER A 515 6.74 -0.08 16.48
N TRP A 516 7.95 -0.61 16.23
CA TRP A 516 8.69 -1.42 17.21
C TRP A 516 9.10 -0.62 18.44
N GLU A 517 9.59 0.62 18.29
CA GLU A 517 9.98 1.51 19.39
C GLU A 517 8.80 1.82 20.31
N LEU A 518 7.62 2.08 19.72
CA LEU A 518 6.40 2.26 20.49
C LEU A 518 6.03 0.98 21.25
N LEU A 519 6.01 -0.16 20.55
CA LEU A 519 5.69 -1.46 21.15
C LEU A 519 6.62 -1.75 22.34
N THR A 520 7.94 -1.70 22.16
CA THR A 520 8.90 -2.07 23.21
C THR A 520 8.89 -1.10 24.38
N SER A 521 8.69 0.20 24.14
CA SER A 521 8.49 1.19 25.21
C SER A 521 7.26 0.86 26.07
N GLU A 522 6.13 0.55 25.43
CA GLU A 522 4.88 0.23 26.13
C GLU A 522 4.96 -1.12 26.86
N LEU A 523 5.62 -2.13 26.28
CA LEU A 523 5.90 -3.40 26.96
C LEU A 523 6.73 -3.19 28.23
N LYS A 524 7.79 -2.38 28.17
CA LYS A 524 8.62 -2.03 29.34
C LYS A 524 7.80 -1.35 30.44
N GLN A 525 6.88 -0.44 30.07
CA GLN A 525 5.96 0.20 31.02
C GLN A 525 4.96 -0.77 31.66
N MET A 526 4.56 -1.82 30.93
CA MET A 526 3.70 -2.89 31.45
C MET A 526 4.47 -3.94 32.29
N GLY A 527 5.80 -3.79 32.43
CA GLY A 527 6.65 -4.77 33.12
C GLY A 527 6.92 -6.05 32.33
N LEU A 528 6.62 -6.06 31.02
CA LEU A 528 6.92 -7.18 30.14
C LEU A 528 8.35 -7.10 29.60
N THR A 529 8.94 -8.27 29.35
CA THR A 529 10.29 -8.42 28.79
C THR A 529 10.24 -9.22 27.48
N TYR A 530 11.27 -9.08 26.65
CA TYR A 530 11.43 -9.81 25.39
C TYR A 530 12.86 -10.35 25.25
N LEU A 531 13.03 -11.37 24.39
CA LEU A 531 14.20 -12.24 24.42
C LEU A 531 15.50 -11.61 23.92
N VAL A 532 15.44 -10.81 22.86
CA VAL A 532 16.63 -10.30 22.14
C VAL A 532 16.92 -8.86 22.55
N ASP A 533 18.18 -8.57 22.86
CA ASP A 533 18.65 -7.22 23.18
C ASP A 533 18.42 -6.23 22.02
N ASP A 534 18.13 -4.98 22.36
CA ASP A 534 17.82 -3.91 21.39
C ASP A 534 18.96 -3.71 20.36
N ALA A 535 20.22 -3.94 20.73
CA ALA A 535 21.38 -3.81 19.84
C ALA A 535 21.43 -4.89 18.74
N HIS A 536 20.76 -6.02 18.94
CA HIS A 536 20.77 -7.17 18.02
C HIS A 536 19.37 -7.46 17.45
N HIS A 537 18.40 -6.59 17.71
CA HIS A 537 17.01 -6.77 17.31
C HIS A 537 16.75 -6.23 15.90
N SER A 538 16.05 -7.01 15.06
CA SER A 538 15.68 -6.64 13.68
C SER A 538 14.67 -5.49 13.56
N LYS A 539 13.98 -5.17 14.66
CA LYS A 539 12.84 -4.23 14.76
C LYS A 539 11.61 -4.61 13.92
N ILE A 540 11.56 -5.87 13.48
CA ILE A 540 10.51 -6.40 12.58
C ILE A 540 9.49 -7.28 13.33
N ILE A 541 9.98 -8.06 14.28
CA ILE A 541 9.19 -8.95 15.13
C ILE A 541 9.84 -9.09 16.50
N THR A 542 9.04 -8.99 17.55
CA THR A 542 9.48 -9.07 18.95
C THR A 542 8.92 -10.34 19.60
N SER A 543 9.79 -11.12 20.24
CA SER A 543 9.39 -12.30 21.03
C SER A 543 9.33 -11.96 22.50
N ILE A 544 8.11 -11.88 23.02
CA ILE A 544 7.76 -11.34 24.34
C ILE A 544 7.52 -12.52 25.28
N ASN A 545 8.09 -12.46 26.48
CA ASN A 545 7.83 -13.45 27.51
C ASN A 545 6.35 -13.41 27.90
N LEU A 546 5.69 -14.56 27.82
CA LEU A 546 4.29 -14.71 28.20
C LEU A 546 4.22 -14.87 29.73
N PRO A 547 3.53 -13.96 30.46
CA PRO A 547 3.29 -14.14 31.89
C PRO A 547 2.60 -15.47 32.19
N GLU A 548 2.98 -16.13 33.30
CA GLU A 548 2.49 -17.47 33.65
C GLU A 548 0.97 -17.51 33.85
N GLU A 549 0.37 -16.39 34.23
CA GLU A 549 -1.06 -16.25 34.46
C GLU A 549 -1.89 -16.16 33.17
N LEU A 550 -1.25 -15.96 32.01
CA LEU A 550 -1.94 -15.75 30.74
C LEU A 550 -1.90 -17.00 29.86
N ASP A 551 -3.05 -17.34 29.28
CA ASP A 551 -3.16 -18.35 28.24
C ASP A 551 -3.09 -17.69 26.85
N PHE A 552 -2.16 -18.16 26.00
CA PHE A 552 -1.96 -17.61 24.66
C PHE A 552 -3.20 -17.75 23.78
N ASN A 553 -3.93 -18.87 23.85
CA ASN A 553 -5.07 -19.10 22.96
C ASN A 553 -6.23 -18.17 23.29
N LYS A 554 -6.53 -17.98 24.58
CA LYS A 554 -7.52 -16.99 25.04
C LYS A 554 -7.15 -15.57 24.61
N MET A 555 -5.88 -15.21 24.77
CA MET A 555 -5.36 -13.90 24.36
C MET A 555 -5.46 -13.71 22.84
N HIS A 556 -5.10 -14.73 22.07
CA HIS A 556 -5.23 -14.74 20.62
C HIS A 556 -6.70 -14.55 20.19
N ASP A 557 -7.63 -15.34 20.73
CA ASP A 557 -9.04 -15.29 20.34
C ASP A 557 -9.69 -13.95 20.68
N HIS A 558 -9.32 -13.38 21.84
CA HIS A 558 -9.73 -12.05 22.25
C HIS A 558 -9.30 -10.99 21.21
N PHE A 559 -8.01 -10.93 20.87
CA PHE A 559 -7.52 -9.96 19.88
C PHE A 559 -8.04 -10.23 18.46
N TYR A 560 -8.23 -11.50 18.09
CA TYR A 560 -8.77 -11.88 16.80
C TYR A 560 -10.19 -11.36 16.60
N SER A 561 -11.02 -11.42 17.65
CA SER A 561 -12.38 -10.86 17.64
C SER A 561 -12.39 -9.33 17.41
N LEU A 562 -11.32 -8.64 17.85
CA LEU A 562 -11.10 -7.21 17.69
C LEU A 562 -10.38 -6.84 16.37
N GLY A 563 -10.08 -7.83 15.52
CA GLY A 563 -9.44 -7.63 14.22
C GLY A 563 -7.91 -7.64 14.23
N TYR A 564 -7.28 -8.09 15.33
CA TYR A 564 -5.83 -8.22 15.47
C TYR A 564 -5.41 -9.70 15.50
N THR A 565 -4.36 -10.08 14.77
CA THR A 565 -3.83 -11.46 14.79
C THR A 565 -2.42 -11.46 15.37
N ILE A 566 -2.29 -11.88 16.63
CA ILE A 566 -1.01 -12.11 17.30
C ILE A 566 -0.44 -13.49 16.94
N TYR A 567 0.82 -13.76 17.29
CA TYR A 567 1.50 -14.98 16.85
C TYR A 567 2.12 -15.76 18.02
N PRO A 568 2.08 -17.11 18.02
CA PRO A 568 2.64 -17.90 19.13
C PRO A 568 4.16 -17.83 19.14
N GLY A 569 4.79 -18.14 20.28
CA GLY A 569 6.23 -18.41 20.37
C GLY A 569 6.68 -19.56 19.46
N LYS A 570 8.00 -19.71 19.28
CA LYS A 570 8.56 -20.73 18.38
C LYS A 570 9.79 -21.47 18.89
N VAL A 571 10.33 -21.05 20.04
CA VAL A 571 11.42 -21.76 20.71
C VAL A 571 10.83 -22.48 21.91
N GLU A 572 10.94 -23.80 21.96
CA GLU A 572 10.32 -24.62 23.02
C GLU A 572 10.83 -24.26 24.43
N GLU A 573 12.09 -23.81 24.52
CA GLU A 573 12.75 -23.43 25.76
C GLU A 573 12.22 -22.11 26.36
N PHE A 574 11.53 -21.28 25.56
CA PHE A 574 11.04 -19.98 25.99
C PHE A 574 9.51 -19.90 25.87
N ASN A 575 8.82 -19.68 26.99
CA ASN A 575 7.38 -19.40 27.00
C ASN A 575 7.11 -17.98 26.49
N THR A 576 6.87 -17.85 25.18
CA THR A 576 6.73 -16.55 24.51
C THR A 576 5.51 -16.47 23.60
N PHE A 577 5.11 -15.24 23.30
CA PHE A 577 4.32 -14.90 22.13
C PHE A 577 5.07 -13.85 21.31
N ARG A 578 4.64 -13.65 20.06
CA ARG A 578 5.33 -12.80 19.10
C ARG A 578 4.40 -11.77 18.49
N ILE A 579 4.93 -10.55 18.35
CA ILE A 579 4.27 -9.42 17.71
C ILE A 579 5.19 -8.90 16.61
N ALA A 580 4.74 -9.03 15.36
CA ALA A 580 5.38 -8.43 14.21
C ALA A 580 4.69 -7.11 13.84
N ASN A 581 5.46 -6.23 13.20
CA ASN A 581 5.00 -4.89 12.80
C ASN A 581 5.35 -4.63 11.33
N ILE A 582 5.05 -5.59 10.46
CA ILE A 582 5.29 -5.53 9.01
C ILE A 582 4.00 -5.42 8.20
N GLY A 583 4.14 -5.20 6.89
CA GLY A 583 3.01 -5.01 5.99
C GLY A 583 2.47 -3.60 6.13
N GLN A 584 1.20 -3.41 5.77
CA GLN A 584 0.46 -2.16 5.95
C GLN A 584 -0.01 -1.99 7.40
N VAL A 585 0.92 -2.10 8.34
CA VAL A 585 0.78 -1.81 9.77
C VAL A 585 1.62 -0.57 10.08
N ASP A 586 1.06 0.37 10.83
CA ASP A 586 1.76 1.59 11.24
C ASP A 586 1.73 1.80 12.77
N LYS A 587 2.30 2.92 13.20
CA LYS A 587 2.38 3.30 14.61
C LYS A 587 1.00 3.45 15.27
N ASN A 588 -0.03 3.89 14.54
CA ASN A 588 -1.38 4.04 15.10
C ASN A 588 -2.02 2.67 15.35
N ASP A 589 -1.81 1.72 14.44
CA ASP A 589 -2.28 0.35 14.63
C ASP A 589 -1.66 -0.29 15.88
N ILE A 590 -0.34 -0.11 16.06
CA ILE A 590 0.38 -0.58 17.26
C ILE A 590 -0.08 0.17 18.51
N GLN A 591 -0.27 1.49 18.45
CA GLN A 591 -0.77 2.28 19.58
C GLN A 591 -2.13 1.77 20.07
N HIS A 592 -3.02 1.43 19.15
CA HIS A 592 -4.32 0.88 19.52
C HIS A 592 -4.18 -0.54 20.08
N PHE A 593 -3.33 -1.38 19.48
CA PHE A 593 -3.05 -2.72 19.99
C PHE A 593 -2.50 -2.71 21.41
N VAL A 594 -1.53 -1.85 21.73
CA VAL A 594 -0.94 -1.78 23.08
C VAL A 594 -1.93 -1.29 24.13
N CYS A 595 -2.88 -0.42 23.77
CA CYS A 595 -4.00 -0.08 24.66
C CYS A 595 -4.85 -1.31 24.98
N LEU A 596 -5.24 -2.08 23.96
CA LEU A 596 -6.01 -3.31 24.13
C LEU A 596 -5.23 -4.36 24.94
N LEU A 597 -3.91 -4.48 24.70
CA LEU A 597 -3.04 -5.39 25.44
C LEU A 597 -2.96 -5.02 26.92
N ARG A 598 -2.79 -3.74 27.24
CA ARG A 598 -2.79 -3.24 28.61
C ARG A 598 -4.10 -3.57 29.32
N GLU A 599 -5.23 -3.28 28.67
CA GLU A 599 -6.56 -3.60 29.23
C GLU A 599 -6.74 -5.10 29.46
N TYR A 600 -6.29 -5.95 28.53
CA TYR A 600 -6.37 -7.40 28.66
C TYR A 600 -5.56 -7.91 29.85
N ILE A 601 -4.31 -7.47 29.99
CA ILE A 601 -3.41 -7.84 31.09
C ILE A 601 -3.98 -7.37 32.44
N GLU A 602 -4.43 -6.12 32.53
CA GLU A 602 -5.02 -5.58 33.76
C GLU A 602 -6.27 -6.34 34.21
N LYS A 603 -7.12 -6.77 33.28
CA LYS A 603 -8.32 -7.57 33.59
C LYS A 603 -7.96 -8.97 34.06
N ALA A 604 -7.03 -9.62 33.37
CA ALA A 604 -6.57 -10.97 33.73
C ALA A 604 -5.94 -10.99 35.14
N LEU A 605 -5.11 -10.00 35.47
CA LEU A 605 -4.47 -9.88 36.79
C LEU A 605 -5.45 -9.54 37.93
N ARG A 606 -6.63 -8.96 37.64
CA ARG A 606 -7.67 -8.69 38.64
C ARG A 606 -8.58 -9.90 38.92
N GLY A 607 -8.43 -10.99 38.19
CA GLY A 607 -9.20 -12.23 38.41
C GLY A 607 -10.63 -12.20 37.85
N ASP A 608 -10.98 -11.26 36.98
CA ASP A 608 -12.26 -11.18 36.27
C ASP A 608 -12.33 -12.18 35.08
N ASN A 609 -11.80 -13.39 35.28
CA ASN A 609 -11.59 -14.40 34.24
C ASN A 609 -12.90 -14.94 33.61
N ASP A 610 -14.06 -14.66 34.20
CA ASP A 610 -15.37 -15.12 33.72
C ASP A 610 -16.06 -14.14 32.73
N LYS A 611 -15.39 -13.04 32.34
CA LYS A 611 -15.92 -12.04 31.37
C LYS A 611 -14.93 -11.57 30.29
N VAL A 612 -13.81 -12.26 30.08
CA VAL A 612 -12.76 -11.90 29.10
C VAL A 612 -12.86 -12.74 27.83
#